data_AF-A0A529K4D3-F1
#
_entry.id   AF-A0A529K4D3-F1
#
_cell.length_a   1.000
_cell.length_b   1.000
_cell.length_c   1.000
_cell.angle_alpha   90.00
_cell.angle_beta   90.00
_cell.angle_gamma   90.00
#
_symmetry.space_group_name_H-M   'P 1'
#
loop_
_entity.id
_entity.type
_entity.pdbx_description
1 polymer ?
#
loop_
_entity_poly.entity_id
_entity_poly.type
_entity_poly.pdbx_seq_one_letter_code
_entity_poly.pdbx_strand_id
1 'polypeptide(L)'
;VQANLIGVIEDDPALVDHWRKHLIDRGVWANEPVPLYPYPSSPSYRELWGEPDDLAWERAHEHYLASFRTFSDIQEKRPRALAELEATCCSR
;
A
#
# COMPACT_ATOMS: atom_id res chain seq x y z
N VAL A 1 -16.40 16.02 2.08
CA VAL A 1 -16.45 14.55 2.20
C VAL A 1 -15.26 13.98 1.44
N GLN A 2 -14.69 12.87 1.91
CA GLN A 2 -13.47 12.27 1.36
C GLN A 2 -13.71 10.77 1.13
N ALA A 3 -13.18 10.25 0.02
CA ALA A 3 -13.10 8.83 -0.28
C ALA A 3 -11.63 8.41 -0.30
N ASN A 4 -11.28 7.38 0.48
CA ASN A 4 -9.94 6.81 0.50
C ASN A 4 -9.92 5.53 -0.33
N LEU A 5 -9.26 5.59 -1.49
CA LEU A 5 -9.14 4.45 -2.39
C LEU A 5 -7.96 3.58 -1.98
N ILE A 6 -8.22 2.26 -1.96
CA ILE A 6 -7.23 1.21 -1.79
C ILE A 6 -7.17 0.46 -3.12
N GLY A 7 -5.98 0.26 -3.67
CA GLY A 7 -5.76 -0.43 -4.94
C GLY A 7 -5.23 -1.85 -4.74
N VAL A 8 -5.71 -2.79 -5.54
CA VAL A 8 -5.16 -4.15 -5.66
C VAL A 8 -4.60 -4.36 -7.07
N ILE A 9 -3.78 -5.40 -7.27
CA ILE A 9 -3.09 -5.65 -8.56
C ILE A 9 -4.10 -5.95 -9.68
N GLU A 10 -5.26 -6.48 -9.31
CA GLU A 10 -6.34 -6.90 -10.21
C GLU A 10 -7.23 -5.74 -10.69
N ASP A 11 -7.05 -4.53 -10.14
CA ASP A 11 -7.89 -3.39 -10.50
C ASP A 11 -7.64 -2.92 -11.94
N ASP A 12 -8.74 -2.65 -12.67
CA ASP A 12 -8.67 -2.01 -14.00
C ASP A 12 -8.40 -0.50 -13.83
N PRO A 13 -7.24 0.02 -14.30
CA PRO A 13 -6.90 1.44 -14.18
C PRO A 13 -7.93 2.37 -14.80
N ALA A 14 -8.54 1.98 -15.93
CA ALA A 14 -9.53 2.82 -16.61
C ALA A 14 -10.82 2.95 -15.81
N LEU A 15 -11.23 1.87 -15.13
CA LEU A 15 -12.41 1.87 -14.27
C LEU A 15 -12.18 2.69 -13.01
N VAL A 16 -10.99 2.56 -12.40
CA VAL A 16 -10.56 3.37 -11.26
C VAL A 16 -10.63 4.85 -11.59
N ASP A 17 -10.02 5.26 -12.70
CA ASP A 17 -9.99 6.67 -13.12
C ASP A 17 -11.39 7.20 -13.41
N HIS A 18 -12.24 6.41 -14.06
CA HIS A 18 -13.63 6.77 -14.33
C HIS A 18 -14.39 7.10 -13.04
N TRP A 19 -14.35 6.20 -12.05
CA TRP A 19 -15.08 6.40 -10.79
C TRP A 19 -14.47 7.48 -9.91
N ARG A 20 -13.14 7.60 -9.91
CA ARG A 20 -12.45 8.67 -9.20
C ARG A 20 -12.88 10.03 -9.73
N LYS A 21 -12.89 10.21 -11.05
CA LYS A 21 -13.38 11.43 -11.70
C LYS A 21 -14.84 11.70 -11.35
N HIS A 22 -15.69 10.67 -11.37
CA HIS A 22 -17.10 10.79 -11.02
C HIS A 22 -17.34 11.34 -9.60
N LEU A 23 -16.51 10.94 -8.63
CA LEU A 23 -16.55 11.42 -7.24
C LEU A 23 -16.06 12.88 -7.14
N ILE A 24 -14.93 13.18 -7.78
CA ILE A 24 -14.34 14.53 -7.79
C ILE A 24 -15.31 15.55 -8.40
N ASP A 25 -15.95 15.20 -9.53
CA ASP A 25 -16.93 16.06 -10.22
C ASP A 25 -18.17 16.36 -9.33
N ARG A 26 -18.39 15.59 -8.25
CA ARG A 26 -19.45 15.79 -7.25
C ARG A 26 -18.97 16.45 -5.95
N GLY A 27 -17.74 16.97 -5.92
CA GLY A 27 -17.17 17.62 -4.75
C GLY A 27 -16.68 16.66 -3.67
N VAL A 28 -16.51 15.37 -3.99
CA VAL A 28 -15.87 14.39 -3.10
C VAL A 28 -14.40 14.29 -3.49
N TRP A 29 -13.50 14.68 -2.59
CA TRP A 29 -12.08 14.45 -2.81
C TRP A 29 -11.78 12.95 -2.77
N ALA A 30 -10.94 12.48 -3.70
CA ALA A 30 -10.56 11.09 -3.86
C ALA A 30 -9.09 10.98 -4.28
N ASN A 31 -8.29 10.20 -3.55
CA ASN A 31 -6.87 9.95 -3.81
C ASN A 31 -6.64 8.99 -4.99
N GLU A 32 -5.41 8.93 -5.50
CA GLU A 32 -4.93 7.78 -6.27
C GLU A 32 -4.97 6.55 -5.37
N PRO A 33 -5.39 5.36 -5.84
CA PRO A 33 -5.48 4.19 -4.98
C PRO A 33 -4.15 3.91 -4.26
N VAL A 34 -4.21 3.79 -2.93
CA VAL A 34 -3.05 3.37 -2.15
C VAL A 34 -2.92 1.86 -2.31
N PRO A 35 -1.76 1.33 -2.71
CA PRO A 35 -1.66 -0.09 -2.94
C PRO A 35 -1.83 -0.90 -1.64
N LEU A 36 -2.72 -1.88 -1.68
CA LEU A 36 -2.85 -2.90 -0.65
C LEU A 36 -1.68 -3.87 -0.77
N TYR A 37 -1.09 -4.22 0.36
CA TYR A 37 -0.04 -5.23 0.42
C TYR A 37 -0.46 -6.37 1.35
N PRO A 38 0.09 -7.58 1.14
CA PRO A 38 -0.19 -8.73 1.98
C PRO A 38 0.43 -8.54 3.37
N TYR A 39 -0.32 -7.97 4.31
CA TYR A 39 0.12 -7.83 5.72
C TYR A 39 0.01 -9.17 6.47
N PRO A 40 0.78 -9.42 7.55
CA PRO A 40 0.96 -10.76 8.13
C PRO A 40 -0.30 -11.58 8.47
N SER A 41 -1.42 -10.92 8.80
CA SER A 41 -2.69 -11.59 9.10
C SER A 41 -3.68 -11.65 7.93
N SER A 42 -3.29 -11.15 6.75
CA SER A 42 -4.16 -11.17 5.56
C SER A 42 -4.20 -12.57 4.93
N PRO A 43 -5.31 -12.94 4.27
CA PRO A 43 -5.37 -14.15 3.46
C PRO A 43 -4.29 -14.19 2.37
N SER A 44 -4.04 -13.05 1.72
CA SER A 44 -3.01 -12.93 0.68
C SER A 44 -1.58 -13.17 1.20
N TYR A 45 -1.27 -12.81 2.44
CA TYR A 45 0.00 -13.17 3.06
C TYR A 45 0.12 -14.68 3.22
N ARG A 46 -0.93 -15.31 3.78
CA ARG A 46 -0.95 -16.76 4.00
C ARG A 46 -0.82 -17.54 2.69
N GLU A 47 -1.44 -17.05 1.62
CA GLU A 47 -1.32 -17.65 0.28
C GLU A 47 0.11 -17.54 -0.30
N LEU A 48 0.81 -16.44 -0.05
CA LEU A 48 2.17 -16.22 -0.55
C LEU A 48 3.25 -16.90 0.30
N TRP A 49 3.12 -16.89 1.63
CA TRP A 49 4.21 -17.25 2.55
C TRP A 49 3.82 -18.19 3.71
N GLY A 50 2.54 -18.53 3.88
CA GLY A 50 2.09 -19.38 4.99
C GLY A 50 1.88 -18.63 6.31
N GLU A 51 2.09 -19.31 7.44
CA GLU A 51 1.94 -18.69 8.75
C GLU A 51 3.03 -17.64 9.00
N PRO A 52 2.70 -16.50 9.64
CA PRO A 52 3.66 -15.46 9.92
C PRO A 52 4.70 -15.92 10.96
N ASP A 53 5.96 -15.56 10.70
CA ASP A 53 7.09 -15.70 11.61
C ASP A 53 7.57 -14.33 12.12
N ASP A 54 8.68 -14.31 12.87
CA ASP A 54 9.25 -13.08 13.43
C ASP A 54 9.69 -12.06 12.36
N LEU A 55 9.84 -12.49 11.10
CA LEU A 55 10.24 -11.64 9.97
C LEU A 55 9.07 -11.32 9.03
N ALA A 56 7.83 -11.56 9.47
CA ALA A 56 6.66 -11.42 8.61
C ALA A 56 6.44 -9.99 8.13
N TRP A 57 6.71 -9.00 8.99
CA TRP A 57 6.53 -7.58 8.65
C TRP A 57 7.57 -7.09 7.66
N GLU A 58 8.83 -7.46 7.85
CA GLU A 58 9.94 -7.15 6.95
C GLU A 58 9.67 -7.73 5.57
N ARG A 59 9.28 -9.01 5.51
CA ARG A 59 8.96 -9.70 4.25
C ARG A 59 7.79 -9.05 3.52
N ALA A 60 6.70 -8.78 4.22
CA ALA A 60 5.53 -8.11 3.64
C ALA A 60 5.88 -6.71 3.11
N HIS A 61 6.68 -5.96 3.87
CA HIS A 61 7.07 -4.62 3.51
C HIS A 61 8.09 -4.58 2.36
N GLU A 62 9.07 -5.49 2.34
CA GLU A 62 9.99 -5.66 1.21
C GLU A 62 9.24 -6.02 -0.07
N HIS A 63 8.25 -6.92 0.02
CA HIS A 63 7.37 -7.22 -1.11
C HIS A 63 6.61 -5.98 -1.59
N TYR A 64 6.06 -5.18 -0.68
CA TYR A 64 5.41 -3.90 -1.02
C TYR A 64 6.37 -2.95 -1.78
N LEU A 65 7.59 -2.75 -1.25
CA LEU A 65 8.58 -1.87 -1.88
C LEU A 65 9.05 -2.37 -3.25
N ALA A 66 9.09 -3.69 -3.47
CA ALA A 66 9.49 -4.29 -4.74
C ALA A 66 8.37 -4.24 -5.79
N SER A 67 7.12 -4.44 -5.38
CA SER A 67 5.94 -4.50 -6.25
C SER A 67 5.48 -3.14 -6.76
N PHE A 68 5.71 -2.06 -6.00
CA PHE A 68 5.21 -0.72 -6.35
C PHE A 68 6.33 0.27 -6.66
N ARG A 69 6.35 0.77 -7.90
CA ARG A 69 7.31 1.81 -8.36
C ARG A 69 6.77 3.23 -8.20
N THR A 70 5.44 3.35 -8.19
CA THR A 70 4.66 4.59 -8.06
C THR A 70 3.78 4.48 -6.83
N PHE A 71 3.69 5.57 -6.09
CA PHE A 71 2.93 5.70 -4.85
C PHE A 71 1.82 6.73 -5.05
N SER A 72 0.72 6.58 -4.33
CA SER A 72 -0.43 7.49 -4.42
C SER A 72 -0.03 8.93 -4.12
N ASP A 73 -0.77 9.88 -4.73
CA ASP A 73 -0.71 11.33 -4.49
C ASP A 73 -0.69 11.78 -3.02
N ILE A 74 -1.17 10.97 -2.07
CA ILE A 74 -1.09 11.27 -0.62
C ILE A 74 0.16 10.75 0.07
N GLN A 75 1.04 10.05 -0.64
CA GLN A 75 2.29 9.49 -0.10
C GLN A 75 3.45 10.46 -0.40
N GLU A 76 3.80 11.32 0.56
CA GLU A 76 4.83 12.36 0.38
C GLU A 76 6.27 11.83 0.20
N LYS A 77 6.55 10.57 0.61
CA LYS A 77 7.90 9.99 0.63
C LYS A 77 7.88 8.52 0.25
N ARG A 78 8.88 8.06 -0.51
CA ARG A 78 9.12 6.63 -0.70
C ARG A 78 9.39 5.98 0.66
N PRO A 79 8.62 4.97 1.07
CA PRO A 79 8.87 4.28 2.33
C PRO A 79 10.25 3.61 2.28
N ARG A 80 10.98 3.68 3.39
CA ARG A 80 12.26 2.96 3.57
C ARG A 80 12.01 1.61 4.21
N ALA A 81 12.92 0.67 4.04
CA ALA A 81 12.84 -0.64 4.70
C ALA A 81 12.73 -0.50 6.23
N LEU A 82 11.98 -1.40 6.88
CA LEU A 82 11.74 -1.37 8.33
C LEU A 82 13.06 -1.46 9.11
N ALA A 83 13.95 -2.36 8.71
CA ALA A 83 15.27 -2.51 9.33
C ALA A 83 16.10 -1.20 9.33
N GLU A 84 16.00 -0.39 8.28
CA GLU A 84 16.68 0.91 8.23
C GLU A 84 16.07 1.92 9.22
N LEU A 85 14.75 1.89 9.39
CA LEU A 85 14.02 2.76 10.34
C LEU A 85 14.36 2.37 11.78
N GLU A 86 14.37 1.07 12.08
CA GLU A 86 14.67 0.53 13.40
C GLU A 86 16.13 0.78 13.81
N ALA A 87 17.08 0.62 12.88
CA ALA A 87 18.48 0.95 13.11
C ALA A 87 18.68 2.42 13.50
N THR A 88 17.87 3.34 12.96
CA THR A 88 17.90 4.77 13.34
C THR A 88 17.18 5.08 14.66
N CYS A 89 16.33 4.18 15.14
CA CYS A 89 15.60 4.34 16.41
C CYS A 89 16.45 3.88 17.60
N CYS A 90 17.13 2.73 17.47
CA CYS A 90 17.92 2.13 18.55
C CYS A 90 19.35 2.68 18.67
N SER A 91 19.71 3.71 17.89
CA SER A 91 21.02 4.37 17.93
C SER A 91 21.08 5.57 18.89
N ARG A 92 20.24 5.56 19.94
CA ARG A 92 20.27 6.54 21.03
C ARG A 92 20.40 5.88 22.39
#